data_AF-A0A8G1EFE2-F1
#
_entry.id   AF-A0A8G1EFE2-F1
#
_cell.length_a   1.000
_cell.length_b   1.000
_cell.length_c   1.000
_cell.angle_alpha   90.00
_cell.angle_beta   90.00
_cell.angle_gamma   90.00
#
_symmetry.space_group_name_H-M   'P 1'
#
loop_
_entity.id
_entity.type
_entity.pdbx_description
1 polymer ?
#
loop_
_entity_poly.entity_id
_entity_poly.type
_entity_poly.pdbx_seq_one_letter_code
_entity_poly.pdbx_strand_id
1 'polypeptide(L)'
;MPAQPTIRSVNWHLTPACNYSCRFCFARNLGERPVSFSDGSRILSRLADAGMEKINFAGGEPLLHPRLFDYCQVAHDLGMTVSITTNGSRLTPELILAHRNCIDWIALSVDSASEETEARLGRGDGHHVSHCICLSNAIRDAGIRLKINTTVTALSWDEDMTAFIRRADPDRWKVLQMLHIRGENDEAVADLSVTDVEFRAFADRHAGVVLRGGVRPVFESSAMIEGSYFMITPGGRVKTDTGRVIRKFSLDDVLGAGVSRYVDEMQYLGRGGVYAW
;
A
#
# COMPACT_ATOMS: atom_id res chain seq x y z
N MET A 1 31.43 7.91 -2.33
CA MET A 1 30.18 7.14 -2.23
C MET A 1 29.25 7.65 -3.31
N PRO A 2 28.52 6.79 -4.05
CA PRO A 2 27.49 7.27 -4.97
C PRO A 2 26.46 8.11 -4.20
N ALA A 3 25.90 9.13 -4.86
CA ALA A 3 24.85 9.95 -4.27
C ALA A 3 23.63 9.06 -3.95
N GLN A 4 23.03 9.24 -2.77
CA GLN A 4 21.81 8.52 -2.40
C GLN A 4 20.69 8.84 -3.39
N PRO A 5 19.87 7.85 -3.80
CA PRO A 5 18.72 8.11 -4.63
C PRO A 5 17.66 8.87 -3.83
N THR A 6 16.92 9.77 -4.47
CA THR A 6 15.80 10.47 -3.83
C THR A 6 14.62 9.53 -3.55
N ILE A 7 14.36 8.61 -4.49
CA ILE A 7 13.35 7.57 -4.34
C ILE A 7 13.98 6.45 -3.53
N ARG A 8 13.50 6.27 -2.30
CA ARG A 8 14.12 5.34 -1.32
C ARG A 8 13.16 4.26 -0.83
N SER A 9 11.92 4.24 -1.36
CA SER A 9 10.91 3.25 -1.00
C SER A 9 10.35 2.55 -2.23
N VAL A 10 10.27 1.23 -2.13
CA VAL A 10 9.75 0.34 -3.16
C VAL A 10 8.55 -0.45 -2.63
N ASN A 11 7.55 -0.66 -3.48
CA ASN A 11 6.38 -1.51 -3.19
C ASN A 11 6.51 -2.79 -4.00
N TRP A 12 6.55 -3.94 -3.36
CA TRP A 12 6.64 -5.21 -4.06
C TRP A 12 5.36 -6.02 -3.88
N HIS A 13 4.70 -6.24 -5.00
CA HIS A 13 3.51 -7.07 -5.11
C HIS A 13 3.94 -8.53 -5.19
N LEU A 14 3.89 -9.26 -4.07
CA LEU A 14 4.47 -10.62 -3.99
C LEU A 14 3.65 -11.67 -4.75
N THR A 15 2.33 -11.47 -4.84
CA THR A 15 1.40 -12.43 -5.43
C THR A 15 0.28 -11.69 -6.15
N PRO A 16 -0.30 -12.25 -7.23
CA PRO A 16 -1.56 -11.75 -7.77
C PRO A 16 -2.78 -12.30 -7.01
N ALA A 17 -2.63 -13.34 -6.20
CA ALA A 17 -3.72 -13.98 -5.51
C ALA A 17 -4.28 -13.07 -4.40
N CYS A 18 -5.60 -12.88 -4.38
CA CYS A 18 -6.30 -12.17 -3.32
C CYS A 18 -7.55 -12.97 -2.94
N ASN A 19 -7.89 -12.96 -1.66
CA ASN A 19 -9.09 -13.61 -1.14
C ASN A 19 -10.31 -12.66 -1.04
N TYR A 20 -10.16 -11.40 -1.48
CA TYR A 20 -11.25 -10.43 -1.68
C TYR A 20 -11.36 -10.06 -3.17
N SER A 21 -12.47 -9.41 -3.53
CA SER A 21 -12.82 -9.06 -4.90
C SER A 21 -13.14 -7.58 -5.05
N CYS A 22 -12.29 -6.71 -4.48
CA CYS A 22 -12.51 -5.27 -4.49
C CYS A 22 -12.65 -4.74 -5.92
N ARG A 23 -13.77 -4.08 -6.22
CA ARG A 23 -14.14 -3.68 -7.58
C ARG A 23 -13.15 -2.69 -8.19
N PHE A 24 -12.65 -1.75 -7.39
CA PHE A 24 -11.68 -0.72 -7.79
C PHE A 24 -10.21 -1.18 -7.80
N CYS A 25 -9.90 -2.45 -7.50
CA CYS A 25 -8.52 -2.93 -7.42
C CYS A 25 -7.76 -2.73 -8.74
N PHE A 26 -6.69 -1.93 -8.72
CA PHE A 26 -5.84 -1.60 -9.89
C PHE A 26 -4.56 -2.44 -9.99
N ALA A 27 -4.42 -3.44 -9.10
CA ALA A 27 -3.20 -4.20 -8.92
C ALA A 27 -3.43 -5.72 -8.96
N ARG A 28 -4.33 -6.16 -9.85
CA ARG A 28 -4.72 -7.59 -9.95
C ARG A 28 -3.55 -8.45 -10.42
N ASN A 29 -2.67 -7.92 -11.28
CA ASN A 29 -1.48 -8.61 -11.81
C ASN A 29 -1.79 -10.00 -12.38
N LEU A 30 -2.96 -10.13 -13.02
CA LEU A 30 -3.45 -11.41 -13.53
C LEU A 30 -2.45 -12.05 -14.49
N GLY A 31 -2.26 -13.36 -14.34
CA GLY A 31 -1.35 -14.16 -15.17
C GLY A 31 0.13 -14.12 -14.77
N GLU A 32 0.52 -13.31 -13.78
CA GLU A 32 1.87 -13.36 -13.23
C GLU A 32 2.07 -14.51 -12.24
N ARG A 33 3.31 -14.98 -12.12
CA ARG A 33 3.70 -15.98 -11.12
C ARG A 33 4.73 -15.35 -10.18
N PRO A 34 4.61 -15.57 -8.86
CA PRO A 34 5.65 -15.18 -7.92
C PRO A 34 7.00 -15.77 -8.33
N VAL A 35 8.06 -14.97 -8.20
CA VAL A 35 9.44 -15.45 -8.36
C VAL A 35 9.79 -16.53 -7.33
N SER A 36 10.84 -17.31 -7.63
CA SER A 36 11.41 -18.23 -6.65
C SER A 36 11.93 -17.46 -5.42
N PHE A 37 12.00 -18.11 -4.26
CA PHE A 37 12.54 -17.47 -3.06
C PHE A 37 13.98 -16.98 -3.23
N SER A 38 14.80 -17.73 -3.97
CA SER A 38 16.18 -17.33 -4.29
C SER A 38 16.24 -16.09 -5.17
N ASP A 39 15.39 -16.00 -6.20
CA ASP A 39 15.36 -14.83 -7.07
C ASP A 39 14.78 -13.62 -6.35
N GLY A 40 13.77 -13.84 -5.51
CA GLY A 40 13.21 -12.80 -4.67
C GLY A 40 14.21 -12.24 -3.65
N SER A 41 15.02 -13.11 -3.04
CA SER A 41 16.10 -12.67 -2.13
C SER A 41 17.16 -11.84 -2.88
N ARG A 42 17.50 -12.23 -4.11
CA ARG A 42 18.41 -11.45 -4.98
C ARG A 42 17.82 -10.07 -5.34
N ILE A 43 16.52 -10.00 -5.59
CA ILE A 43 15.81 -8.72 -5.81
C ILE A 43 15.98 -7.81 -4.59
N LEU A 44 15.77 -8.31 -3.37
CA LEU A 44 15.96 -7.53 -2.15
C LEU A 44 17.40 -7.02 -1.98
N SER A 45 18.40 -7.89 -2.16
CA SER A 45 19.81 -7.48 -2.08
C SER A 45 20.12 -6.38 -3.09
N ARG A 46 19.66 -6.53 -4.33
CA ARG A 46 19.86 -5.50 -5.36
C ARG A 46 19.19 -4.17 -5.06
N LEU A 47 18.01 -4.19 -4.44
CA LEU A 47 17.32 -2.97 -4.03
C LEU A 47 18.07 -2.27 -2.90
N ALA A 48 18.55 -3.03 -1.91
CA ALA A 48 19.37 -2.51 -0.82
C ALA A 48 20.69 -1.92 -1.35
N ASP A 49 21.40 -2.62 -2.25
CA ASP A 49 22.63 -2.15 -2.89
C ASP A 49 22.40 -0.87 -3.71
N ALA A 50 21.20 -0.72 -4.29
CA ALA A 50 20.79 0.48 -5.02
C ALA A 50 20.35 1.64 -4.09
N GLY A 51 20.42 1.48 -2.77
CA GLY A 51 20.11 2.51 -1.79
C GLY A 51 18.63 2.63 -1.44
N MET A 52 17.82 1.60 -1.70
CA MET A 52 16.46 1.55 -1.16
C MET A 52 16.53 1.33 0.35
N GLU A 53 15.87 2.20 1.12
CA GLU A 53 15.84 2.13 2.57
C GLU A 53 14.55 1.48 3.09
N LYS A 54 13.49 1.42 2.26
CA LYS A 54 12.20 0.85 2.67
C LYS A 54 11.59 -0.05 1.62
N ILE A 55 11.11 -1.22 2.06
CA ILE A 55 10.27 -2.12 1.28
C ILE A 55 8.86 -2.15 1.86
N ASN A 56 7.86 -2.10 0.98
CA ASN A 56 6.48 -2.41 1.33
C ASN A 56 6.03 -3.66 0.57
N PHE A 57 5.80 -4.76 1.28
CA PHE A 57 5.21 -5.96 0.72
C PHE A 57 3.70 -5.80 0.60
N ALA A 58 3.19 -5.96 -0.61
CA ALA A 58 1.79 -5.79 -0.99
C ALA A 58 1.44 -6.82 -2.08
N GLY A 59 0.46 -6.50 -2.93
CA GLY A 59 0.09 -7.26 -4.11
C GLY A 59 -0.77 -8.48 -3.81
N GLY A 60 -1.85 -8.62 -4.58
CA GLY A 60 -2.95 -9.47 -4.19
C GLY A 60 -3.26 -9.23 -2.70
N GLU A 61 -3.32 -10.31 -1.94
CA GLU A 61 -3.16 -10.30 -0.49
C GLU A 61 -1.80 -10.94 -0.13
N PRO A 62 -0.81 -10.16 0.40
CA PRO A 62 0.53 -10.69 0.68
C PRO A 62 0.53 -11.84 1.70
N LEU A 63 -0.42 -11.89 2.64
CA LEU A 63 -0.53 -12.99 3.61
C LEU A 63 -0.91 -14.33 2.97
N LEU A 64 -1.29 -14.35 1.69
CA LEU A 64 -1.46 -15.60 0.93
C LEU A 64 -0.13 -16.11 0.35
N HIS A 65 0.94 -15.32 0.37
CA HIS A 65 2.24 -15.76 -0.10
C HIS A 65 2.96 -16.58 1.00
N PRO A 66 3.31 -17.86 0.77
CA PRO A 66 3.82 -18.76 1.80
C PRO A 66 5.16 -18.35 2.41
N ARG A 67 5.88 -17.43 1.74
CA ARG A 67 7.21 -16.93 2.15
C ARG A 67 7.21 -15.44 2.52
N LEU A 68 6.06 -14.82 2.77
CA LEU A 68 5.99 -13.39 3.10
C LEU A 68 6.95 -13.02 4.24
N PHE A 69 6.86 -13.75 5.36
CA PHE A 69 7.65 -13.44 6.54
C PHE A 69 9.14 -13.76 6.37
N ASP A 70 9.49 -14.74 5.52
CA ASP A 70 10.89 -14.96 5.13
C ASP A 70 11.45 -13.75 4.36
N TYR A 71 10.68 -13.16 3.45
CA TYR A 71 11.08 -11.93 2.75
C TYR A 71 11.16 -10.72 3.70
N CYS A 72 10.27 -10.63 4.69
CA CYS A 72 10.36 -9.60 5.73
C CYS A 72 11.67 -9.72 6.50
N GLN A 73 12.04 -10.94 6.91
CA GLN A 73 13.32 -11.19 7.60
C GLN A 73 14.51 -10.81 6.72
N VAL A 74 14.55 -11.24 5.46
CA VAL A 74 15.65 -10.91 4.53
C VAL A 74 15.78 -9.39 4.35
N ALA A 75 14.67 -8.67 4.16
CA ALA A 75 14.71 -7.22 3.99
C ALA A 75 15.17 -6.49 5.27
N HIS A 76 14.71 -6.94 6.44
CA HIS A 76 15.15 -6.43 7.72
C HIS A 76 16.65 -6.65 7.93
N ASP A 77 17.17 -7.84 7.62
CA ASP A 77 18.59 -8.17 7.76
C ASP A 77 19.50 -7.37 6.80
N LEU A 78 18.93 -6.89 5.69
CA LEU A 78 19.56 -5.95 4.77
C LEU A 78 19.48 -4.48 5.25
N GLY A 79 18.89 -4.23 6.43
CA GLY A 79 18.79 -2.90 7.04
C GLY A 79 17.66 -2.04 6.47
N MET A 80 16.69 -2.62 5.76
CA MET A 80 15.54 -1.88 5.24
C MET A 80 14.45 -1.75 6.31
N THR A 81 13.73 -0.63 6.32
CA THR A 81 12.42 -0.56 6.97
C THR A 81 11.42 -1.46 6.24
N VAL A 82 10.75 -2.34 6.98
CA VAL A 82 9.81 -3.32 6.44
C VAL A 82 8.37 -2.91 6.75
N SER A 83 7.56 -2.83 5.69
CA SER A 83 6.13 -2.53 5.76
C SER A 83 5.33 -3.62 5.05
N ILE A 84 4.14 -3.94 5.55
CA ILE A 84 3.18 -4.83 4.89
C ILE A 84 1.86 -4.08 4.66
N THR A 85 1.35 -4.05 3.43
CA THR A 85 -0.03 -3.60 3.15
C THR A 85 -0.93 -4.81 2.95
N THR A 86 -1.93 -4.99 3.81
CA THR A 86 -2.82 -6.15 3.82
C THR A 86 -4.29 -5.74 3.96
N ASN A 87 -5.20 -6.61 3.52
CA ASN A 87 -6.62 -6.54 3.84
C ASN A 87 -6.93 -7.05 5.26
N GLY A 88 -5.97 -7.65 5.97
CA GLY A 88 -6.10 -8.08 7.37
C GLY A 88 -6.87 -9.40 7.59
N SER A 89 -7.54 -9.94 6.58
CA SER A 89 -8.40 -11.14 6.72
C SER A 89 -7.66 -12.41 7.17
N ARG A 90 -6.35 -12.50 6.92
CA ARG A 90 -5.48 -13.60 7.35
C ARG A 90 -4.52 -13.20 8.47
N LEU A 91 -4.55 -11.95 8.90
CA LEU A 91 -3.69 -11.46 9.96
C LEU A 91 -4.30 -11.86 11.30
N THR A 92 -3.45 -12.31 12.23
CA THR A 92 -3.87 -12.64 13.60
C THR A 92 -2.89 -12.03 14.60
N PRO A 93 -3.32 -11.79 15.86
CA PRO A 93 -2.41 -11.31 16.91
C PRO A 93 -1.17 -12.19 17.09
N GLU A 94 -1.28 -13.50 16.91
CA GLU A 94 -0.16 -14.45 17.01
C GLU A 94 0.86 -14.23 15.90
N LEU A 95 0.41 -14.04 14.65
CA LEU A 95 1.30 -13.73 13.53
C LEU A 95 1.99 -12.38 13.70
N ILE A 96 1.25 -11.37 14.17
CA ILE A 96 1.80 -10.04 14.46
C ILE A 96 2.91 -10.17 15.51
N LEU A 97 2.64 -10.85 16.63
CA LEU A 97 3.60 -11.01 17.72
C LEU A 97 4.82 -11.83 17.30
N ALA A 98 4.63 -12.90 16.52
CA ALA A 98 5.71 -13.77 16.06
C ALA A 98 6.72 -13.06 15.15
N HIS A 99 6.29 -12.06 14.39
CA HIS A 99 7.10 -11.37 13.38
C HIS A 99 7.39 -9.89 13.69
N ARG A 100 7.03 -9.41 14.89
CA ARG A 100 7.22 -8.01 15.30
C ARG A 100 8.65 -7.47 15.23
N ASN A 101 9.65 -8.36 15.26
CA ASN A 101 11.07 -7.96 15.24
C ASN A 101 11.59 -7.68 13.82
N CYS A 102 10.86 -8.06 12.77
CA CYS A 102 11.26 -7.82 11.38
C CYS A 102 10.22 -7.01 10.58
N ILE A 103 9.22 -6.44 11.26
CA ILE A 103 8.15 -5.64 10.65
C ILE A 103 8.03 -4.33 11.42
N ASP A 104 8.28 -3.22 10.73
CA ASP A 104 8.16 -1.87 11.31
C ASP A 104 6.76 -1.30 11.17
N TRP A 105 6.07 -1.63 10.07
CA TRP A 105 4.74 -1.13 9.75
C TRP A 105 3.79 -2.21 9.26
N ILE A 106 2.55 -2.12 9.71
CA ILE A 106 1.42 -2.82 9.09
C ILE A 106 0.39 -1.78 8.65
N ALA A 107 0.06 -1.81 7.36
CA ALA A 107 -0.97 -0.99 6.75
C ALA A 107 -2.22 -1.83 6.48
N LEU A 108 -3.30 -1.55 7.22
CA LEU A 108 -4.61 -2.14 6.98
C LEU A 108 -5.37 -1.33 5.93
N SER A 109 -5.98 -2.02 4.98
CA SER A 109 -6.80 -1.39 3.93
C SER A 109 -8.26 -1.38 4.38
N VAL A 110 -8.79 -0.18 4.63
CA VAL A 110 -10.17 0.06 5.09
C VAL A 110 -10.70 1.28 4.31
N ASP A 111 -11.65 1.04 3.43
CA ASP A 111 -12.14 2.00 2.45
C ASP A 111 -13.47 2.65 2.87
N SER A 112 -14.13 2.10 3.89
CA SER A 112 -15.30 2.67 4.56
C SER A 112 -15.37 2.24 6.03
N ALA A 113 -15.99 3.04 6.89
CA ALA A 113 -16.33 2.65 8.27
C ALA A 113 -17.66 1.87 8.33
N SER A 114 -18.35 1.68 7.21
CA SER A 114 -19.54 0.86 7.05
C SER A 114 -19.22 -0.51 6.47
N GLU A 115 -19.57 -1.57 7.20
CA GLU A 115 -19.46 -2.96 6.72
C GLU A 115 -20.28 -3.20 5.43
N GLU A 116 -21.43 -2.52 5.30
CA GLU A 116 -22.26 -2.61 4.10
C GLU A 116 -21.53 -2.00 2.89
N THR A 117 -20.92 -0.84 3.07
CA THR A 117 -20.17 -0.18 2.01
C THR A 117 -18.92 -0.99 1.64
N GLU A 118 -18.19 -1.52 2.61
CA GLU A 118 -17.07 -2.44 2.35
C GLU A 118 -17.51 -3.66 1.54
N ALA A 119 -18.63 -4.30 1.91
CA ALA A 119 -19.19 -5.43 1.17
C ALA A 119 -19.57 -5.05 -0.26
N ARG A 120 -20.21 -3.88 -0.48
CA ARG A 120 -20.55 -3.36 -1.82
C ARG A 120 -19.32 -3.05 -2.66
N LEU A 121 -18.23 -2.66 -2.03
CA LEU A 121 -16.94 -2.45 -2.65
C LEU A 121 -16.22 -3.77 -3.00
N GLY A 122 -16.67 -4.90 -2.43
CA GLY A 122 -16.06 -6.21 -2.58
C GLY A 122 -14.92 -6.48 -1.58
N ARG A 123 -14.88 -5.75 -0.46
CA ARG A 123 -13.95 -5.94 0.65
C ARG A 123 -14.69 -6.52 1.86
N GLY A 124 -14.18 -7.62 2.40
CA GLY A 124 -14.81 -8.27 3.54
C GLY A 124 -16.03 -9.11 3.19
N ASP A 125 -16.57 -9.72 4.24
CA ASP A 125 -17.75 -10.57 4.27
C ASP A 125 -18.81 -10.03 5.25
N GLY A 126 -18.69 -8.75 5.64
CA GLY A 126 -19.58 -8.07 6.60
C GLY A 126 -18.98 -7.85 8.00
N HIS A 127 -17.72 -8.25 8.23
CA HIS A 127 -17.01 -8.09 9.51
C HIS A 127 -15.62 -7.45 9.38
N HIS A 128 -15.33 -6.80 8.25
CA HIS A 128 -14.01 -6.25 7.93
C HIS A 128 -13.62 -5.07 8.83
N VAL A 129 -14.53 -4.11 9.01
CA VAL A 129 -14.28 -2.89 9.80
C VAL A 129 -14.00 -3.24 11.25
N SER A 130 -14.88 -4.07 11.84
CA SER A 130 -14.75 -4.53 13.23
C SER A 130 -13.47 -5.36 13.45
N HIS A 131 -13.14 -6.25 12.51
CA HIS A 131 -11.90 -7.02 12.55
C HIS A 131 -10.66 -6.13 12.47
N CYS A 132 -10.66 -5.12 11.59
CA CYS A 132 -9.56 -4.18 11.45
C CYS A 132 -9.35 -3.31 12.71
N ILE A 133 -10.41 -3.00 13.46
CA ILE A 133 -10.28 -2.35 14.78
C ILE A 133 -9.56 -3.27 15.77
N CYS A 134 -9.93 -4.55 15.83
CA CYS A 134 -9.26 -5.53 16.70
C CYS A 134 -7.77 -5.70 16.33
N LEU A 135 -7.46 -5.82 15.04
CA LEU A 135 -6.09 -5.89 14.55
C LEU A 135 -5.29 -4.63 14.86
N SER A 136 -5.91 -3.45 14.76
CA SER A 136 -5.26 -2.18 15.09
C SER A 136 -4.72 -2.18 16.53
N ASN A 137 -5.47 -2.75 17.47
CA ASN A 137 -5.00 -2.91 18.86
C ASN A 137 -3.79 -3.86 18.93
N ALA A 138 -3.89 -5.05 18.34
CA ALA A 138 -2.83 -6.05 18.37
C ALA A 138 -1.52 -5.56 17.73
N ILE A 139 -1.61 -4.81 16.62
CA ILE A 139 -0.46 -4.19 15.93
C ILE A 139 0.27 -3.23 16.88
N ARG A 140 -0.48 -2.35 17.54
CA ARG A 140 0.10 -1.37 18.47
C ARG A 140 0.67 -2.03 19.72
N ASP A 141 0.00 -3.03 20.27
CA ASP A 141 0.47 -3.77 21.45
C ASP A 141 1.78 -4.53 21.18
N ALA A 142 1.99 -4.97 19.93
CA ALA A 142 3.26 -5.55 19.49
C ALA A 142 4.37 -4.50 19.28
N GLY A 143 4.08 -3.21 19.36
CA GLY A 143 5.02 -2.12 19.10
C GLY A 143 5.30 -1.87 17.62
N ILE A 144 4.44 -2.38 16.74
CA ILE A 144 4.52 -2.13 15.28
C ILE A 144 3.71 -0.86 14.97
N ARG A 145 4.21 -0.03 14.05
CA ARG A 145 3.48 1.19 13.65
C ARG A 145 2.30 0.84 12.75
N LEU A 146 1.16 1.44 13.05
CA LEU A 146 -0.08 1.20 12.34
C LEU A 146 -0.30 2.25 11.26
N LYS A 147 -0.63 1.78 10.06
CA LYS A 147 -1.13 2.62 8.99
C LYS A 147 -2.53 2.17 8.56
N ILE A 148 -3.40 3.13 8.24
CA ILE A 148 -4.65 2.87 7.52
C ILE A 148 -4.51 3.42 6.11
N ASN A 149 -4.88 2.62 5.10
CA ASN A 149 -5.07 3.07 3.73
C ASN A 149 -6.57 3.07 3.42
N THR A 150 -7.06 4.17 2.84
CA THR A 150 -8.46 4.33 2.41
C THR A 150 -8.49 4.80 0.98
N THR A 151 -9.25 4.14 0.13
CA THR A 151 -9.54 4.53 -1.24
C THR A 151 -10.93 5.14 -1.27
N VAL A 152 -11.00 6.45 -1.48
CA VAL A 152 -12.27 7.17 -1.60
C VAL A 152 -12.89 6.87 -2.95
N THR A 153 -14.14 6.43 -2.92
CA THR A 153 -14.95 6.11 -4.10
C THR A 153 -16.27 6.86 -4.08
N ALA A 154 -17.05 6.74 -5.15
CA ALA A 154 -18.43 7.24 -5.20
C ALA A 154 -19.32 6.71 -4.07
N LEU A 155 -18.98 5.57 -3.45
CA LEU A 155 -19.74 4.97 -2.35
C LEU A 155 -19.35 5.46 -0.95
N SER A 156 -18.24 6.21 -0.83
CA SER A 156 -17.69 6.59 0.48
C SER A 156 -17.21 8.05 0.58
N TRP A 157 -17.29 8.85 -0.49
CA TRP A 157 -16.77 10.23 -0.47
C TRP A 157 -17.53 11.17 0.49
N ASP A 158 -18.79 10.90 0.78
CA ASP A 158 -19.62 11.67 1.69
C ASP A 158 -19.55 11.18 3.15
N GLU A 159 -18.89 10.03 3.39
CA GLU A 159 -18.77 9.39 4.69
C GLU A 159 -17.90 10.20 5.67
N ASP A 160 -18.22 10.14 6.97
CA ASP A 160 -17.34 10.59 8.05
C ASP A 160 -16.70 9.39 8.75
N MET A 161 -15.40 9.18 8.49
CA MET A 161 -14.59 8.11 9.08
C MET A 161 -13.89 8.53 10.38
N THR A 162 -14.16 9.74 10.91
CA THR A 162 -13.46 10.27 12.10
C THR A 162 -13.54 9.34 13.30
N ALA A 163 -14.72 8.77 13.57
CA ALA A 163 -14.92 7.85 14.69
C ALA A 163 -14.10 6.57 14.53
N PHE A 164 -14.09 6.00 13.32
CA PHE A 164 -13.29 4.82 12.99
C PHE A 164 -11.80 5.10 13.15
N ILE A 165 -11.29 6.19 12.56
CA ILE A 165 -9.87 6.53 12.61
C ILE A 165 -9.40 6.82 14.04
N ARG A 166 -10.21 7.51 14.85
CA ARG A 166 -9.89 7.72 16.28
C ARG A 166 -9.87 6.40 17.06
N ARG A 167 -10.72 5.44 16.70
CA ARG A 167 -10.74 4.12 17.35
C ARG A 167 -9.55 3.26 16.92
N ALA A 168 -9.20 3.28 15.64
CA ALA A 168 -8.05 2.59 15.08
C ALA A 168 -6.71 3.23 15.52
N ASP A 169 -6.70 4.52 15.89
CA ASP A 169 -5.54 5.25 16.40
C ASP A 169 -4.21 4.99 15.64
N PRO A 170 -4.18 5.20 14.30
CA PRO A 170 -3.00 4.88 13.51
C PRO A 170 -1.91 5.95 13.62
N ASP A 171 -0.66 5.56 13.40
CA ASP A 171 0.49 6.47 13.21
C ASP A 171 0.43 7.19 11.86
N ARG A 172 -0.27 6.59 10.88
CA ARG A 172 -0.52 7.23 9.58
C ARG A 172 -1.85 6.83 8.99
N TRP A 173 -2.59 7.80 8.47
CA TRP A 173 -3.75 7.56 7.63
C TRP A 173 -3.50 8.12 6.24
N LYS A 174 -3.55 7.25 5.24
CA LYS A 174 -3.32 7.57 3.84
C LYS A 174 -4.63 7.42 3.08
N VAL A 175 -5.12 8.53 2.55
CA VAL A 175 -6.39 8.62 1.85
C VAL A 175 -6.10 8.87 0.37
N LEU A 176 -6.56 7.97 -0.48
CA LEU A 176 -6.30 7.93 -1.90
C LEU A 176 -7.60 8.20 -2.64
N GLN A 177 -7.59 9.12 -3.59
CA GLN A 177 -8.67 9.19 -4.56
C GLN A 177 -8.63 7.93 -5.42
N MET A 178 -9.77 7.31 -5.72
CA MET A 178 -9.81 6.17 -6.63
C MET A 178 -9.06 6.47 -7.94
N LEU A 179 -8.06 5.65 -8.24
CA LEU A 179 -7.26 5.73 -9.46
C LEU A 179 -7.80 4.75 -10.50
N HIS A 180 -8.09 5.27 -11.70
CA HIS A 180 -8.36 4.44 -12.87
C HIS A 180 -7.05 4.07 -13.56
N ILE A 181 -6.80 2.77 -13.71
CA ILE A 181 -5.72 2.23 -14.54
C ILE A 181 -6.34 1.42 -15.67
N ARG A 182 -6.03 1.81 -16.90
CA ARG A 182 -6.58 1.17 -18.09
C ARG A 182 -6.20 -0.31 -18.14
N GLY A 183 -7.19 -1.17 -18.33
CA GLY A 183 -7.03 -2.62 -18.39
C GLY A 183 -6.95 -3.33 -17.04
N GLU A 184 -7.02 -2.61 -15.91
CA GLU A 184 -6.99 -3.22 -14.56
C GLU A 184 -8.35 -3.09 -13.87
N ASN A 185 -8.95 -1.90 -13.87
CA ASN A 185 -10.19 -1.60 -13.14
C ASN A 185 -11.19 -0.77 -13.96
N ASP A 186 -11.22 -0.96 -15.28
CA ASP A 186 -12.09 -0.20 -16.21
C ASP A 186 -13.58 -0.25 -15.81
N GLU A 187 -14.06 -1.41 -15.37
CA GLU A 187 -15.47 -1.61 -14.97
C GLU A 187 -15.88 -0.78 -13.76
N ALA A 188 -14.93 -0.46 -12.87
CA ALA A 188 -15.20 0.33 -11.66
C ALA A 188 -15.39 1.82 -11.96
N VAL A 189 -14.92 2.29 -13.13
CA VAL A 189 -15.00 3.72 -13.48
C VAL A 189 -16.45 4.20 -13.55
N ALA A 190 -17.35 3.34 -14.00
CA ALA A 190 -18.75 3.70 -14.26
C ALA A 190 -19.51 4.13 -12.99
N ASP A 191 -19.21 3.54 -11.83
CA ASP A 191 -19.99 3.76 -10.62
C ASP A 191 -19.17 3.92 -9.33
N LEU A 192 -17.84 3.83 -9.38
CA LEU A 192 -16.96 4.07 -8.21
C LEU A 192 -16.05 5.30 -8.36
N SER A 193 -15.97 5.91 -9.54
CA SER A 193 -15.17 7.12 -9.75
C SER A 193 -15.64 8.27 -8.86
N VAL A 194 -14.68 9.04 -8.36
CA VAL A 194 -14.93 10.23 -7.54
C VAL A 194 -14.25 11.44 -8.18
N THR A 195 -14.96 12.55 -8.29
CA THR A 195 -14.42 13.81 -8.81
C THR A 195 -13.43 14.44 -7.83
N ASP A 196 -12.59 15.35 -8.31
CA ASP A 196 -11.67 16.08 -7.43
C ASP A 196 -12.42 16.96 -6.41
N VAL A 197 -13.64 17.39 -6.72
CA VAL A 197 -14.48 18.18 -5.81
C VAL A 197 -15.00 17.31 -4.66
N GLU A 198 -15.52 16.12 -4.98
CA GLU A 198 -15.97 15.15 -3.97
C GLU A 198 -14.81 14.65 -3.11
N PHE A 199 -13.65 14.38 -3.72
CA PHE A 199 -12.45 14.00 -2.96
C PHE A 199 -11.97 15.11 -2.02
N ARG A 200 -11.98 16.37 -2.49
CA ARG A 200 -11.67 17.53 -1.64
C ARG A 200 -12.68 17.67 -0.50
N ALA A 201 -13.97 17.44 -0.75
CA ALA A 201 -14.97 17.46 0.31
C ALA A 201 -14.71 16.38 1.38
N PHE A 202 -14.29 15.18 0.97
CA PHE A 202 -13.82 14.15 1.91
C PHE A 202 -12.59 14.62 2.69
N ALA A 203 -11.61 15.22 2.02
CA ALA A 203 -10.39 15.70 2.67
C ALA A 203 -10.69 16.81 3.70
N ASP A 204 -11.50 17.80 3.34
CA ASP A 204 -11.87 18.92 4.21
C ASP A 204 -12.62 18.46 5.46
N ARG A 205 -13.55 17.50 5.31
CA ARG A 205 -14.28 16.88 6.42
C ARG A 205 -13.34 16.26 7.47
N HIS A 206 -12.21 15.72 7.02
CA HIS A 206 -11.27 14.98 7.86
C HIS A 206 -9.96 15.70 8.15
N ALA A 207 -9.76 16.93 7.63
CA ALA A 207 -8.53 17.70 7.83
C ALA A 207 -8.22 17.96 9.31
N GLY A 208 -9.26 18.06 10.13
CA GLY A 208 -9.16 18.26 11.58
C GLY A 208 -8.74 17.02 12.38
N VAL A 209 -8.73 15.82 11.79
CA VAL A 209 -8.32 14.59 12.47
C VAL A 209 -6.85 14.70 12.88
N VAL A 210 -6.55 14.24 14.10
CA VAL A 210 -5.20 14.15 14.65
C VAL A 210 -4.91 12.68 14.90
N LEU A 211 -3.82 12.21 14.31
CA LEU A 211 -3.36 10.83 14.41
C LEU A 211 -2.41 10.66 15.59
N ARG A 212 -2.01 9.41 15.85
CA ARG A 212 -1.00 9.11 16.87
C ARG A 212 0.29 9.89 16.58
N GLY A 213 0.88 10.45 17.64
CA GLY A 213 2.06 11.33 17.51
C GLY A 213 1.77 12.75 16.98
N GLY A 214 0.50 13.16 16.89
CA GLY A 214 0.14 14.52 16.48
C GLY A 214 0.20 14.76 14.96
N VAL A 215 0.28 13.69 14.17
CA VAL A 215 0.40 13.76 12.71
C VAL A 215 -0.96 14.00 12.06
N ARG A 216 -0.98 14.60 10.87
CA ARG A 216 -2.19 14.82 10.07
C ARG A 216 -2.41 13.70 9.04
N PRO A 217 -3.66 13.45 8.60
CA PRO A 217 -3.91 12.56 7.47
C PRO A 217 -3.22 13.03 6.20
N VAL A 218 -2.86 12.08 5.33
CA VAL A 218 -2.24 12.36 4.02
C VAL A 218 -3.24 12.04 2.92
N PHE A 219 -3.65 13.07 2.19
CA PHE A 219 -4.58 12.96 1.07
C PHE A 219 -3.82 13.01 -0.25
N GLU A 220 -4.03 12.02 -1.12
CA GLU A 220 -3.40 11.93 -2.44
C GLU A 220 -4.49 11.85 -3.51
N SER A 221 -4.56 12.88 -4.35
CA SER A 221 -5.43 12.84 -5.53
C SER A 221 -4.90 11.83 -6.55
N SER A 222 -5.76 11.39 -7.47
CA SER A 222 -5.39 10.43 -8.52
C SER A 222 -4.21 10.93 -9.35
N ALA A 223 -4.13 12.25 -9.59
CA ALA A 223 -3.03 12.90 -10.30
C ALA A 223 -1.69 12.84 -9.54
N MET A 224 -1.70 12.81 -8.19
CA MET A 224 -0.48 12.68 -7.38
C MET A 224 0.01 11.23 -7.25
N ILE A 225 -0.88 10.26 -7.45
CA ILE A 225 -0.55 8.84 -7.35
C ILE A 225 0.18 8.39 -8.62
N GLU A 226 -0.32 8.81 -9.79
CA GLU A 226 0.15 8.41 -11.11
C GLU A 226 1.67 8.63 -11.30
N GLY A 227 2.41 7.54 -11.55
CA GLY A 227 3.84 7.58 -11.83
C GLY A 227 4.73 7.85 -10.62
N SER A 228 4.16 8.02 -9.42
CA SER A 228 4.91 8.42 -8.22
C SER A 228 5.36 7.25 -7.33
N TYR A 229 5.09 6.01 -7.73
CA TYR A 229 5.41 4.80 -6.97
C TYR A 229 6.41 3.92 -7.72
N PHE A 230 7.48 3.53 -7.03
CA PHE A 230 8.34 2.46 -7.49
C PHE A 230 7.70 1.11 -7.10
N MET A 231 7.24 0.35 -8.08
CA MET A 231 6.52 -0.91 -7.87
C MET A 231 7.22 -2.09 -8.55
N ILE A 232 7.21 -3.25 -7.89
CA ILE A 232 7.69 -4.53 -8.43
C ILE A 232 6.51 -5.50 -8.48
N THR A 233 6.37 -6.23 -9.59
CA THR A 233 5.32 -7.22 -9.80
C THR A 233 5.67 -8.58 -9.18
N PRO A 234 4.72 -9.54 -9.10
CA PRO A 234 5.02 -10.89 -8.60
C PRO A 234 6.16 -11.57 -9.38
N GLY A 235 6.22 -11.34 -10.70
CA GLY A 235 7.29 -11.84 -11.56
C GLY A 235 8.62 -11.07 -11.48
N GLY A 236 8.80 -10.17 -10.51
CA GLY A 236 10.07 -9.47 -10.27
C GLY A 236 10.37 -8.33 -11.25
N ARG A 237 9.40 -7.90 -12.04
CA ARG A 237 9.55 -6.78 -12.99
C ARG A 237 9.14 -5.48 -12.35
N VAL A 238 9.76 -4.37 -12.76
CA VAL A 238 9.34 -3.03 -12.33
C VAL A 238 8.07 -2.64 -13.09
N LYS A 239 7.01 -2.23 -12.39
CA LYS A 239 5.75 -1.74 -12.93
C LYS A 239 5.65 -0.23 -12.75
N THR A 240 5.33 0.48 -13.83
CA THR A 240 4.97 1.90 -13.81
C THR A 240 3.54 2.07 -14.30
N ASP A 241 2.88 3.11 -13.86
CA ASP A 241 1.49 3.45 -14.19
C ASP A 241 1.33 4.83 -14.85
N THR A 242 2.44 5.45 -15.29
CA THR A 242 2.46 6.71 -16.02
C THR A 242 1.53 6.70 -17.23
N GLY A 243 0.71 7.74 -17.37
CA GLY A 243 -0.33 7.83 -18.40
C GLY A 243 -1.53 6.92 -18.13
N ARG A 244 -1.72 6.45 -16.88
CA ARG A 244 -2.72 5.47 -16.46
C ARG A 244 -2.64 4.13 -17.21
N VAL A 245 -1.44 3.78 -17.66
CA VAL A 245 -1.16 2.56 -18.42
C VAL A 245 -0.01 1.82 -17.79
N ILE A 246 -0.20 0.51 -17.62
CA ILE A 246 0.81 -0.36 -17.04
C ILE A 246 1.91 -0.66 -18.05
N ARG A 247 3.15 -0.34 -17.66
CA ARG A 247 4.37 -0.75 -18.38
C ARG A 247 5.29 -1.52 -17.45
N LYS A 248 6.01 -2.50 -17.99
CA LYS A 248 6.86 -3.41 -17.21
C LYS A 248 8.29 -3.44 -17.73
N PHE A 249 9.25 -3.24 -16.85
CA PHE A 249 10.68 -3.16 -17.16
C PHE A 249 11.47 -4.20 -16.35
N SER A 250 12.68 -4.53 -16.80
CA SER A 250 13.63 -5.29 -15.98
C SER A 250 14.07 -4.44 -14.78
N LEU A 251 14.30 -5.07 -13.64
CA LEU A 251 14.89 -4.40 -12.49
C LEU A 251 16.33 -3.93 -12.79
N ASP A 252 17.10 -4.68 -13.59
CA ASP A 252 18.46 -4.26 -13.99
C ASP A 252 18.45 -2.98 -14.82
N ASP A 253 17.57 -2.91 -15.82
CA ASP A 253 17.46 -1.73 -16.68
C ASP A 253 17.08 -0.49 -15.86
N VAL A 254 16.13 -0.63 -14.93
CA VAL A 254 15.66 0.48 -14.09
C VAL A 254 16.72 0.95 -13.11
N LEU A 255 17.39 0.04 -12.40
CA LEU A 255 18.45 0.43 -11.46
C LEU A 255 19.67 0.99 -12.21
N GLY A 256 20.04 0.44 -13.36
CA GLY A 256 21.16 0.90 -14.17
C GLY A 256 20.94 2.27 -14.82
N ALA A 257 19.69 2.58 -15.22
CA ALA A 257 19.34 3.88 -15.79
C ALA A 257 18.95 4.94 -14.74
N GLY A 258 18.69 4.51 -13.50
CA GLY A 258 18.22 5.35 -12.40
C GLY A 258 16.70 5.36 -12.26
N VAL A 259 16.20 5.12 -11.04
CA VAL A 259 14.76 4.98 -10.75
C VAL A 259 13.95 6.22 -11.13
N SER A 260 14.54 7.42 -11.01
CA SER A 260 13.88 8.70 -11.35
C SER A 260 13.54 8.87 -12.84
N ARG A 261 14.06 8.01 -13.73
CA ARG A 261 13.63 7.96 -15.13
C ARG A 261 12.29 7.27 -15.34
N TYR A 262 11.88 6.45 -14.37
CA TYR A 262 10.67 5.62 -14.44
C TYR A 262 9.61 6.04 -13.43
N VAL A 263 10.02 6.79 -12.41
CA VAL A 263 9.17 7.24 -11.31
C VAL A 263 9.36 8.73 -11.15
N ASP A 264 8.25 9.47 -11.10
CA ASP A 264 8.24 10.92 -10.94
C ASP A 264 8.70 11.30 -9.51
N GLU A 265 9.94 11.78 -9.44
CA GLU A 265 10.59 12.18 -8.20
C GLU A 265 9.90 13.35 -7.51
N MET A 266 9.42 14.32 -8.28
CA MET A 266 8.73 15.51 -7.76
C MET A 266 7.40 15.12 -7.13
N GLN A 267 6.63 14.25 -7.79
CA GLN A 267 5.40 13.73 -7.21
C GLN A 267 5.67 12.82 -6.01
N TYR A 268 6.69 11.96 -6.07
CA TYR A 268 7.10 11.10 -4.95
C TYR A 268 7.38 11.92 -3.70
N LEU A 269 8.12 13.02 -3.82
CA LEU A 269 8.37 13.95 -2.71
C LEU A 269 7.11 14.72 -2.31
N GLY A 270 6.37 15.26 -3.28
CA GLY A 270 5.17 16.08 -3.06
C GLY A 270 4.05 15.35 -2.30
N ARG A 271 3.93 14.03 -2.47
CA ARG A 271 2.98 13.19 -1.73
C ARG A 271 3.48 12.71 -0.36
N GLY A 272 4.62 13.22 0.12
CA GLY A 272 5.23 12.76 1.37
C GLY A 272 5.69 11.30 1.28
N GLY A 273 6.31 10.94 0.15
CA GLY A 273 6.93 9.64 -0.07
C GLY A 273 7.99 9.35 0.99
N VAL A 274 8.80 10.35 1.32
CA VAL A 274 9.75 10.35 2.46
C VAL A 274 9.05 10.88 3.72
N TYR A 275 9.11 10.11 4.80
CA TYR A 275 8.65 10.49 6.13
C TYR A 275 9.52 9.76 7.17
N ALA A 276 9.29 9.97 8.46
CA ALA A 276 9.91 9.16 9.52
C ALA A 276 9.32 7.73 9.45
N TRP A 277 9.88 6.94 8.53
CA TRP A 277 9.58 5.54 8.32
C TRP A 277 10.01 4.71 9.50
#